data_AF-A0A8S3IAS7-F1
#
_entry.id   AF-A0A8S3IAS7-F1
#
_cell.length_a   1.000
_cell.length_b   1.000
_cell.length_c   1.000
_cell.angle_alpha   90.00
_cell.angle_beta   90.00
_cell.angle_gamma   90.00
#
_symmetry.space_group_name_H-M   'P 1'
#
loop_
_entity.id
_entity.type
_entity.pdbx_description
1 polymer ?
#
loop_
_entity_poly.entity_id
_entity_poly.type
_entity_poly.pdbx_seq_one_letter_code
_entity_poly.pdbx_strand_id
1 'polypeptide(L)'
;LLIYRELSLFFDEKTVSASRKQYITTVVSHEIAHQWFGNLVSPAWWGELWLKEGFANYMETLASDFVEPSWMQEEQFVVEKIFRFMVADSLPTSRPISADTFQRGVRTYLKALSFSSATQNDLWEYLSEAANNTIDVERIMDGWTRQAGYPIVEVNRVYNAANRQSVGG
;
A
#
# COMPACT_ATOMS: atom_id res chain seq x y z
N LEU A 1 4.04 -14.03 20.30
CA LEU A 1 5.18 -14.91 19.96
C LEU A 1 5.24 -14.99 18.44
N LEU A 2 6.34 -14.57 17.82
CA LEU A 2 6.53 -14.67 16.38
C LEU A 2 7.27 -15.97 16.08
N ILE A 3 6.80 -16.73 15.08
CA ILE A 3 7.37 -18.02 14.71
C ILE A 3 7.91 -17.89 13.28
N TYR A 4 9.21 -18.12 13.12
CA TYR A 4 9.88 -18.04 11.83
C TYR A 4 10.41 -19.42 11.44
N ARG A 5 10.49 -19.67 10.13
CA ARG A 5 11.35 -20.73 9.62
C ARG A 5 12.81 -20.30 9.85
N GLU A 6 13.68 -21.24 10.20
CA GLU A 6 15.11 -20.95 10.53
C GLU A 6 15.82 -20.11 9.45
N LEU A 7 15.51 -20.39 8.18
CA LEU A 7 16.02 -19.68 7.00
C LEU A 7 15.53 -18.23 6.86
N SER A 8 14.50 -17.84 7.59
CA SER A 8 13.83 -16.53 7.54
C SER A 8 14.24 -15.61 8.70
N LEU A 9 15.15 -16.03 9.58
CA LEU A 9 15.58 -15.23 10.74
C LEU A 9 17.10 -15.19 10.90
N PHE A 10 17.80 -16.30 10.70
CA PHE A 10 19.25 -16.37 10.90
C PHE A 10 20.01 -16.09 9.60
N PHE A 11 21.04 -15.24 9.70
CA PHE A 11 22.04 -15.07 8.66
C PHE A 11 23.43 -14.82 9.26
N ASP A 12 24.46 -15.19 8.52
CA ASP A 12 25.84 -14.81 8.79
C ASP A 12 26.23 -13.67 7.86
N GLU A 13 26.58 -12.53 8.44
CA GLU A 13 26.90 -11.29 7.73
C GLU A 13 28.03 -11.46 6.71
N LYS A 14 28.95 -12.42 6.93
CA LYS A 14 30.11 -12.67 6.06
C LYS A 14 29.79 -13.53 4.84
N THR A 15 28.69 -14.29 4.87
CA THR A 15 28.37 -15.29 3.84
C THR A 15 27.02 -15.08 3.17
N VAL A 16 26.15 -14.26 3.75
CA VAL A 16 24.80 -14.03 3.24
C VAL A 16 24.80 -13.14 1.98
N SER A 17 24.06 -13.55 0.95
CA SER A 17 23.84 -12.74 -0.24
C SER A 17 22.93 -11.54 0.06
N ALA A 18 23.07 -10.46 -0.71
CA ALA A 18 22.19 -9.29 -0.62
C ALA A 18 20.70 -9.66 -0.77
N SER A 19 20.36 -10.53 -1.74
CA SER A 19 19.01 -11.05 -1.95
C SER A 19 18.45 -11.81 -0.74
N ARG A 20 19.31 -12.47 0.03
CA ARG A 20 18.89 -13.23 1.21
C ARG A 20 18.72 -12.32 2.42
N LYS A 21 19.55 -11.28 2.57
CA LYS A 21 19.32 -10.20 3.54
C LYS A 21 17.97 -9.54 3.28
N GLN A 22 17.69 -9.18 2.03
CA GLN A 22 16.41 -8.60 1.62
C GLN A 22 15.23 -9.50 1.97
N TYR A 23 15.28 -10.79 1.62
CA TYR A 23 14.21 -11.74 1.98
C TYR A 23 13.97 -11.87 3.49
N ILE A 24 15.04 -11.85 4.30
CA ILE A 24 14.88 -11.91 5.76
C ILE A 24 14.24 -10.61 6.26
N THR A 25 14.70 -9.45 5.76
CA THR A 25 14.14 -8.15 6.12
C THR A 25 12.65 -8.06 5.78
N THR A 26 12.23 -8.53 4.61
CA THR A 26 10.81 -8.50 4.23
C THR A 26 9.97 -9.39 5.16
N VAL A 27 10.39 -10.65 5.38
CA VAL A 27 9.64 -11.57 6.26
C VAL A 27 9.55 -11.05 7.69
N VAL A 28 10.65 -10.55 8.26
CA VAL A 28 10.64 -9.99 9.61
C VAL A 28 9.72 -8.76 9.68
N SER A 29 9.77 -7.90 8.67
CA SER A 29 8.92 -6.70 8.61
C SER A 29 7.42 -7.05 8.51
N HIS A 30 7.06 -8.06 7.72
CA HIS A 30 5.69 -8.58 7.59
C HIS A 30 5.13 -9.04 8.94
N GLU A 31 5.88 -9.88 9.64
CA GLU A 31 5.46 -10.45 10.94
C GLU A 31 5.41 -9.40 12.05
N ILE A 32 6.30 -8.40 12.00
CA ILE A 32 6.27 -7.24 12.90
C ILE A 32 5.04 -6.37 12.60
N ALA A 33 4.72 -6.12 11.32
CA ALA A 33 3.53 -5.35 10.95
C ALA A 33 2.24 -6.01 11.47
N HIS A 34 2.18 -7.34 11.51
CA HIS A 34 1.06 -8.07 12.10
C HIS A 34 0.83 -7.79 13.59
N GLN A 35 1.81 -7.26 14.33
CA GLN A 35 1.59 -6.84 15.72
C GLN A 35 0.57 -5.71 15.82
N TRP A 36 0.50 -4.83 14.82
CA TRP A 36 -0.53 -3.78 14.73
C TRP A 36 -1.73 -4.24 13.92
N PHE A 37 -1.49 -4.77 12.71
CA PHE A 37 -2.54 -5.20 11.78
C PHE A 37 -2.75 -6.71 11.87
N GLY A 38 -3.70 -7.13 12.70
CA GLY A 38 -3.99 -8.53 12.97
C GLY A 38 -4.08 -8.82 14.46
N ASN A 39 -3.03 -8.48 15.22
CA ASN A 39 -2.99 -8.73 16.67
C ASN A 39 -3.64 -7.61 17.48
N LEU A 40 -3.24 -6.34 17.26
CA LEU A 40 -3.82 -5.20 17.96
C LEU A 40 -5.21 -4.87 17.42
N VAL A 41 -5.37 -4.85 16.10
CA VAL A 41 -6.68 -4.71 15.43
C VAL A 41 -6.88 -5.93 14.54
N SER A 42 -7.85 -6.77 14.86
CA SER A 42 -8.10 -8.03 14.15
C SER A 42 -9.16 -7.85 13.05
N PRO A 43 -9.13 -8.61 11.95
CA PRO A 43 -10.23 -8.60 11.00
C PRO A 43 -11.52 -9.14 11.66
N ALA A 44 -12.65 -8.47 11.45
CA ALA A 44 -13.95 -8.88 11.98
C ALA A 44 -14.44 -10.21 11.41
N TRP A 45 -14.01 -10.55 10.19
CA TRP A 45 -14.29 -11.83 9.56
C TRP A 45 -13.23 -12.18 8.51
N TRP A 46 -13.23 -13.43 8.02
CA TRP A 46 -12.31 -13.90 6.98
C TRP A 46 -12.38 -13.10 5.66
N GLY A 47 -13.51 -12.46 5.38
CA GLY A 47 -13.66 -11.55 4.23
C GLY A 47 -12.79 -10.29 4.32
N GLU A 48 -12.38 -9.92 5.54
CA GLU A 48 -11.57 -8.74 5.82
C GLU A 48 -10.08 -9.08 6.01
N LEU A 49 -9.68 -10.32 5.72
CA LEU A 49 -8.29 -10.79 5.92
C LEU A 49 -7.27 -9.95 5.15
N TRP A 50 -7.68 -9.32 4.05
CA TRP A 50 -6.85 -8.40 3.27
C TRP A 50 -6.36 -7.20 4.11
N LEU A 51 -7.11 -6.75 5.13
CA LEU A 51 -6.65 -5.68 6.03
C LEU A 51 -5.39 -6.08 6.80
N LYS A 52 -5.26 -7.36 7.13
CA LYS A 52 -4.08 -7.89 7.81
C LYS A 52 -2.92 -8.08 6.84
N GLU A 53 -3.13 -8.84 5.77
CA GLU A 53 -2.05 -9.24 4.84
C GLU A 53 -1.63 -8.08 3.91
N GLY A 54 -2.57 -7.24 3.48
CA GLY A 54 -2.31 -6.10 2.61
C GLY A 54 -1.47 -5.02 3.29
N PHE A 55 -1.78 -4.68 4.54
CA PHE A 55 -0.97 -3.74 5.31
C PHE A 55 0.41 -4.31 5.64
N ALA A 56 0.50 -5.59 5.99
CA ALA A 56 1.80 -6.21 6.23
C ALA A 56 2.67 -6.15 4.97
N ASN A 57 2.13 -6.51 3.79
CA ASN A 57 2.82 -6.40 2.51
C ASN A 57 3.26 -4.97 2.14
N TYR A 58 2.47 -3.96 2.52
CA TYR A 58 2.81 -2.55 2.32
C TYR A 58 3.97 -2.13 3.23
N MET A 59 3.93 -2.55 4.51
CA MET A 59 4.97 -2.28 5.49
C MET A 59 6.28 -2.99 5.18
N GLU A 60 6.25 -4.19 4.56
CA GLU A 60 7.45 -4.88 4.08
C GLU A 60 8.33 -3.98 3.21
N THR A 61 7.71 -3.30 2.25
CA THR A 61 8.40 -2.43 1.30
C THR A 61 9.00 -1.22 1.99
N LEU A 62 8.19 -0.51 2.79
CA LEU A 62 8.66 0.68 3.52
C LEU A 62 9.77 0.35 4.51
N ALA A 63 9.64 -0.76 5.25
CA ALA A 63 10.63 -1.16 6.24
C ALA A 63 11.92 -1.63 5.57
N SER A 64 11.84 -2.36 4.45
CA SER A 64 13.03 -2.81 3.72
C SER A 64 13.79 -1.63 3.11
N ASP A 65 13.07 -0.64 2.55
CA ASP A 65 13.67 0.59 2.03
C ASP A 65 14.34 1.42 3.15
N PHE A 66 13.66 1.54 4.30
CA PHE A 66 14.20 2.23 5.46
C PHE A 66 15.47 1.55 6.03
N VAL A 67 15.50 0.22 6.07
CA VAL A 67 16.64 -0.55 6.61
C VAL A 67 17.84 -0.47 5.68
N GLU A 68 17.63 -0.57 4.37
CA GLU A 68 18.71 -0.51 3.38
C GLU A 68 18.26 0.21 2.10
N PRO A 69 18.39 1.55 2.07
CA PRO A 69 17.94 2.36 0.93
C PRO A 69 18.67 2.02 -0.38
N SER A 70 19.88 1.45 -0.32
CA SER A 70 20.62 1.08 -1.53
C SER A 70 20.00 -0.08 -2.30
N TRP A 71 19.06 -0.82 -1.69
CA TRP A 71 18.32 -1.88 -2.38
C TRP A 71 17.25 -1.35 -3.33
N MET A 72 16.91 -0.05 -3.29
CA MET A 72 15.94 0.55 -4.21
C MET A 72 14.60 -0.20 -4.17
N GLN A 73 14.07 -0.42 -2.96
CA GLN A 73 12.89 -1.26 -2.76
C GLN A 73 11.63 -0.61 -3.31
N GLU A 74 11.56 0.72 -3.38
CA GLU A 74 10.46 1.41 -4.06
C GLU A 74 10.47 1.11 -5.57
N GLU A 75 11.63 1.09 -6.21
CA GLU A 75 11.76 0.73 -7.63
C GLU A 75 11.47 -0.74 -7.89
N GLN A 76 11.92 -1.64 -7.00
CA GLN A 76 11.55 -3.05 -7.05
C GLN A 76 10.06 -3.23 -6.79
N PHE A 77 9.46 -2.48 -5.86
CA PHE A 77 8.03 -2.50 -5.59
C PHE A 77 7.23 -2.10 -6.84
N VAL A 78 7.64 -1.03 -7.54
CA VAL A 78 7.05 -0.64 -8.83
C VAL A 78 7.12 -1.77 -9.84
N VAL A 79 8.24 -2.49 -9.98
CA VAL A 79 8.41 -3.56 -10.99
C VAL A 79 7.74 -4.88 -10.60
N GLU A 80 7.80 -5.28 -9.34
CA GLU A 80 7.36 -6.60 -8.88
C GLU A 80 5.90 -6.61 -8.43
N LYS A 81 5.51 -5.58 -7.68
CA LYS A 81 4.18 -5.47 -7.09
C LYS A 81 3.32 -4.53 -7.92
N ILE A 82 3.76 -3.28 -8.18
CA ILE A 82 2.90 -2.33 -8.88
C ILE A 82 2.76 -2.62 -10.38
N PHE A 83 3.75 -3.05 -11.17
CA PHE A 83 3.59 -3.29 -12.62
C PHE A 83 2.52 -4.35 -12.94
N ARG A 84 2.16 -5.22 -11.98
CA ARG A 84 0.99 -6.12 -12.04
C ARG A 84 -0.36 -5.42 -11.79
N PHE A 85 -0.34 -4.24 -11.17
CA PHE A 85 -1.49 -3.41 -10.77
C PHE A 85 -1.54 -1.99 -11.42
N MET A 86 -0.47 -1.50 -12.06
CA MET A 86 -0.23 -0.06 -12.35
C MET A 86 -0.77 0.47 -13.69
N VAL A 87 -1.43 -0.34 -14.52
CA VAL A 87 -2.00 0.16 -15.79
C VAL A 87 -3.22 1.07 -15.55
N ALA A 88 -3.58 1.36 -14.29
CA ALA A 88 -4.91 1.85 -13.96
C ALA A 88 -5.01 3.25 -13.29
N ASP A 89 -3.92 4.01 -13.11
CA ASP A 89 -4.01 5.30 -12.41
C ASP A 89 -3.74 6.54 -13.29
N SER A 90 -4.81 7.14 -13.83
CA SER A 90 -4.76 8.50 -14.39
C SER A 90 -6.12 9.23 -14.40
N LEU A 91 -6.85 9.26 -13.28
CA LEU A 91 -8.08 10.08 -13.17
C LEU A 91 -7.74 11.56 -12.84
N PRO A 92 -8.13 12.54 -13.68
CA PRO A 92 -7.91 13.98 -13.42
C PRO A 92 -8.67 14.54 -12.20
N THR A 93 -9.59 13.75 -11.64
CA THR A 93 -10.42 14.12 -10.49
C THR A 93 -9.90 13.56 -9.17
N SER A 94 -8.84 12.75 -9.18
CA SER A 94 -8.24 12.18 -7.98
C SER A 94 -7.44 13.25 -7.25
N ARG A 95 -7.84 13.59 -6.02
CA ARG A 95 -6.96 14.30 -5.09
C ARG A 95 -6.23 13.21 -4.29
N PRO A 96 -4.91 13.04 -4.46
CA PRO A 96 -4.19 12.03 -3.70
C PRO A 96 -4.24 12.36 -2.21
N ILE A 97 -4.48 11.35 -1.37
CA ILE A 97 -4.28 11.46 0.07
C ILE A 97 -2.77 11.64 0.30
N SER A 98 -2.34 12.71 0.95
CA SER A 98 -0.92 12.89 1.28
C SER A 98 -0.45 11.82 2.25
N ALA A 99 0.83 11.45 2.20
CA ALA A 99 1.41 10.46 3.10
C ALA A 99 1.14 10.78 4.58
N ASP A 100 1.23 12.07 4.97
CA ASP A 100 0.92 12.52 6.33
C ASP A 100 -0.57 12.32 6.69
N THR A 101 -1.49 12.60 5.76
CA THR A 101 -2.92 12.37 5.97
C THR A 101 -3.23 10.89 6.13
N PHE A 102 -2.66 10.07 5.25
CA PHE A 102 -2.81 8.61 5.30
C PHE A 102 -2.28 8.04 6.63
N GLN A 103 -1.04 8.40 6.99
CA GLN A 103 -0.42 7.94 8.24
C GLN A 103 -1.23 8.38 9.46
N ARG A 104 -1.77 9.60 9.46
CA ARG A 104 -2.63 10.10 10.53
C ARG A 104 -3.92 9.28 10.64
N GLY A 105 -4.60 9.01 9.52
CA GLY A 105 -5.82 8.20 9.52
C GLY A 105 -5.57 6.77 10.02
N VAL A 106 -4.54 6.11 9.50
CA VAL A 106 -4.13 4.76 9.95
C VAL A 106 -3.79 4.75 11.45
N ARG A 107 -3.07 5.78 11.94
CA ARG A 107 -2.72 5.88 13.37
C ARG A 107 -3.96 6.06 14.24
N THR A 108 -4.93 6.86 13.81
CA THR A 108 -6.19 7.07 14.54
C THR A 108 -7.03 5.79 14.54
N TYR A 109 -7.16 5.12 13.39
CA TYR A 109 -7.79 3.81 13.24
C TYR A 109 -7.22 2.77 14.23
N LEU A 110 -5.89 2.59 14.23
CA LEU A 110 -5.24 1.61 15.11
C LEU A 110 -5.47 1.92 16.60
N LYS A 111 -5.42 3.21 16.97
CA LYS A 111 -5.65 3.64 18.35
C LYS A 111 -7.10 3.42 18.79
N ALA A 112 -8.05 3.77 17.92
CA ALA A 112 -9.47 3.71 18.25
C ALA A 112 -9.96 2.27 18.35
N LEU A 113 -9.48 1.38 17.48
CA LEU A 113 -9.89 -0.03 17.44
C LEU A 113 -8.92 -0.98 18.14
N SER A 114 -7.98 -0.45 18.93
CA SER A 114 -7.04 -1.26 19.70
C SER A 114 -7.77 -2.31 20.55
N PHE A 115 -7.32 -3.56 20.45
CA PHE A 115 -7.89 -4.73 21.11
C PHE A 115 -9.32 -5.07 20.66
N SER A 116 -9.72 -4.60 19.48
CA SER A 116 -11.02 -4.86 18.87
C SER A 116 -10.87 -5.49 17.47
N SER A 117 -12.00 -5.75 16.84
CA SER A 117 -12.10 -6.17 15.45
C SER A 117 -12.51 -5.02 14.53
N ALA A 118 -12.11 -5.09 13.26
CA ALA A 118 -12.37 -4.08 12.24
C ALA A 118 -12.81 -4.68 10.89
N THR A 119 -13.58 -3.91 10.16
CA THR A 119 -13.99 -4.11 8.77
C THR A 119 -13.30 -3.09 7.86
N GLN A 120 -13.32 -3.31 6.55
CA GLN A 120 -12.81 -2.33 5.59
C GLN A 120 -13.48 -0.96 5.72
N ASN A 121 -14.77 -0.93 6.06
CA ASN A 121 -15.54 0.29 6.21
C ASN A 121 -15.00 1.15 7.37
N ASP A 122 -14.60 0.53 8.48
CA ASP A 122 -13.99 1.26 9.59
C ASP A 122 -12.70 1.97 9.14
N LEU A 123 -11.87 1.32 8.35
CA LEU A 123 -10.65 1.94 7.81
C LEU A 123 -10.97 3.12 6.89
N TRP A 124 -11.97 2.99 6.02
CA TRP A 124 -12.38 4.07 5.11
C TRP A 124 -12.91 5.28 5.85
N GLU A 125 -13.64 5.08 6.95
CA GLU A 125 -14.13 6.13 7.82
C GLU A 125 -12.97 6.96 8.38
N TYR A 126 -12.00 6.33 9.04
CA TYR A 126 -10.85 7.04 9.63
C TYR A 126 -9.95 7.72 8.59
N LEU A 127 -9.81 7.15 7.39
CA LEU A 127 -9.07 7.79 6.29
C LEU A 127 -9.82 9.00 5.72
N SER A 128 -11.13 8.91 5.58
CA SER A 128 -11.98 10.03 5.13
C SER A 128 -11.93 11.19 6.14
N GLU A 129 -12.04 10.87 7.43
CA GLU A 129 -11.91 11.85 8.52
C GLU A 129 -10.55 12.53 8.51
N ALA A 130 -9.45 11.77 8.35
CA ALA A 130 -8.11 12.34 8.29
C ALA A 130 -7.94 13.30 7.10
N ALA A 131 -8.63 13.02 5.98
CA ALA A 131 -8.70 13.87 4.79
C ALA A 131 -9.74 15.01 4.91
N ASN A 132 -10.22 15.31 6.13
CA ASN A 132 -11.25 16.31 6.42
C ASN A 132 -12.53 16.10 5.60
N ASN A 133 -12.88 14.85 5.26
CA ASN A 133 -14.02 14.49 4.42
C ASN A 133 -14.03 15.17 3.04
N THR A 134 -12.87 15.63 2.56
CA THR A 134 -12.74 16.22 1.22
C THR A 134 -12.71 15.16 0.12
N ILE A 135 -12.43 13.91 0.50
CA ILE A 135 -12.37 12.75 -0.37
C ILE A 135 -13.28 11.69 0.26
N ASP A 136 -14.20 11.17 -0.55
CA ASP A 136 -15.04 10.02 -0.21
C ASP A 136 -14.24 8.74 -0.47
N VAL A 137 -13.52 8.27 0.56
CA VAL A 137 -12.60 7.13 0.44
C VAL A 137 -13.38 5.84 0.25
N GLU A 138 -14.49 5.66 0.96
CA GLU A 138 -15.32 4.45 0.84
C GLU A 138 -15.79 4.25 -0.59
N ARG A 139 -16.36 5.28 -1.22
CA ARG A 139 -16.84 5.18 -2.61
C ARG A 139 -15.73 4.84 -3.60
N ILE A 140 -14.52 5.35 -3.38
CA ILE A 140 -13.37 5.05 -4.26
C ILE A 140 -12.92 3.61 -4.03
N MET A 141 -12.70 3.23 -2.77
CA MET A 141 -12.10 1.95 -2.41
C MET A 141 -13.05 0.78 -2.60
N ASP A 142 -14.36 0.96 -2.47
CA ASP A 142 -15.36 -0.06 -2.81
C ASP A 142 -15.25 -0.51 -4.27
N GLY A 143 -14.85 0.40 -5.18
CA GLY A 143 -14.58 0.06 -6.58
C GLY A 143 -13.39 -0.89 -6.76
N TRP A 144 -12.46 -0.91 -5.82
CA TRP A 144 -11.24 -1.72 -5.85
C TRP A 144 -11.32 -2.98 -4.97
N THR A 145 -12.11 -2.96 -3.90
CA THR A 145 -12.18 -4.08 -2.94
C THR A 145 -13.40 -4.99 -3.15
N ARG A 146 -14.50 -4.47 -3.70
CA ARG A 146 -15.75 -5.26 -3.87
C ARG A 146 -15.92 -5.87 -5.26
N GLN A 147 -15.03 -5.56 -6.20
CA GLN A 147 -15.10 -6.05 -7.57
C GLN A 147 -13.79 -6.75 -7.94
N ALA A 148 -13.90 -7.92 -8.58
CA ALA A 148 -12.74 -8.61 -9.09
C ALA A 148 -12.27 -7.96 -10.41
N GLY A 149 -10.95 -7.79 -10.55
CA GLY A 149 -10.31 -7.24 -11.75
C GLY A 149 -9.85 -5.80 -11.56
N TYR A 150 -9.56 -5.13 -12.68
CA TYR A 150 -9.08 -3.74 -12.70
C TYR A 150 -9.60 -3.05 -13.97
N PRO A 151 -9.82 -1.72 -13.93
CA PRO A 151 -10.24 -0.97 -15.11
C PRO A 151 -9.10 -0.81 -16.12
N ILE A 152 -9.44 -0.82 -17.41
CA ILE A 152 -8.53 -0.45 -18.50
C ILE A 152 -8.85 0.98 -18.92
N VAL A 153 -7.87 1.89 -18.84
CA VAL A 153 -8.02 3.28 -19.25
C VAL A 153 -7.46 3.47 -20.65
N GLU A 154 -8.33 3.76 -21.61
CA GLU A 154 -7.94 4.06 -22.99
C GLU A 154 -7.85 5.58 -23.20
N VAL A 155 -6.66 6.07 -23.59
CA VAL A 155 -6.42 7.50 -23.78
C VAL A 155 -6.34 7.82 -25.26
N ASN A 156 -7.37 8.48 -25.77
CA ASN A 156 -7.43 8.95 -27.15
C ASN A 156 -7.11 10.44 -27.23
N ARG A 157 -6.00 10.79 -27.89
CA ARG A 157 -5.63 12.20 -28.11
C ARG A 157 -6.33 12.74 -29.36
N VAL A 158 -7.28 13.65 -29.15
CA VAL A 158 -7.91 14.40 -30.25
C VAL A 158 -7.08 15.64 -30.57
N TYR A 159 -6.49 15.69 -31.76
CA TYR A 159 -5.76 16.87 -32.23
C TYR A 159 -6.72 17.87 -32.89
N ASN A 160 -6.95 19.01 -32.26
CA ASN A 160 -7.67 20.12 -32.90
C ASN A 160 -6.76 20.84 -33.88
N ALA A 161 -7.19 20.96 -35.14
CA ALA A 161 -6.43 21.61 -36.24
C ALA A 161 -6.19 23.13 -36.04
N ALA A 162 -6.68 23.72 -34.94
CA ALA A 162 -6.59 25.16 -34.66
C ALA A 162 -5.24 25.62 -34.05
N ASN A 163 -4.38 24.72 -33.56
CA ASN A 163 -3.12 25.10 -32.89
C ASN A 163 -1.86 25.03 -33.78
N ARG A 164 -2.01 25.06 -35.12
CA ARG A 164 -0.88 25.16 -36.06
C ARG A 164 -0.65 26.58 -36.58
N GLN A 165 -0.60 27.60 -35.72
CA GLN A 165 -0.01 28.89 -36.10
C GLN A 165 0.60 29.57 -34.88
N SER A 166 1.92 29.42 -34.68
CA SER A 166 2.81 30.48 -34.13
C SER A 166 4.22 29.98 -33.75
N VAL A 167 4.85 29.08 -34.52
CA VAL A 167 6.32 28.90 -34.39
C VAL A 167 6.90 28.78 -35.80
N GLY A 168 7.31 29.91 -36.36
CA GLY A 168 7.89 30.03 -37.69
C GLY A 168 7.89 31.48 -38.15
N GLY A 169 8.91 32.23 -37.72
CA GLY A 169 9.18 33.62 -38.09
C GLY A 169 10.48 34.08 -37.44
#